data_AF-A0A1H7W656-F1
#
_entry.id   AF-A0A1H7W656-F1
#
_cell.length_a   1.000
_cell.length_b   1.000
_cell.length_c   1.000
_cell.angle_alpha   90.00
_cell.angle_beta   90.00
_cell.angle_gamma   90.00
#
_symmetry.space_group_name_H-M   'P 1'
#
loop_
_entity.id
_entity.type
_entity.pdbx_description
1 polymer ?
#
loop_
_entity_poly.entity_id
_entity_poly.type
_entity_poly.pdbx_seq_one_letter_code
_entity_poly.pdbx_strand_id
1 'polypeptide(L)'
;MPTVDANWEEWLATNVTRGCSADSMTDAMVRAGFEPAVADSAVRRAVGGAVADGGAAPTGSAQYRYDPAPVSAGNLVHAFDRDVSVLMRCERPQIVIFGDVLSAAECDELIERSRHRLKRNTTINPETGAEDVIRNRTSEGTWFPRGEDAFIERLDRRIACLMNWPVENGEGLQILHYGPGAEYRPHFDYFPPEQSGSAVQLAHGGQRVATLVIYLNDVAEGGETVFPDAGISVTGRKGTAVYFRYMNGMRQLDPLSLHAGAPVRRGEKWIATRWMREHAYR
;
A
#
# COMPACT_ATOMS: atom_id res chain seq x y z
N MET A 1 22.36 -7.92 -28.09
CA MET A 1 21.26 -7.49 -27.20
C MET A 1 20.72 -6.18 -27.74
N PRO A 2 19.39 -6.00 -27.82
CA PRO A 2 18.82 -4.74 -28.29
C PRO A 2 19.18 -3.59 -27.34
N THR A 3 19.47 -2.42 -27.90
CA THR A 3 19.78 -1.19 -27.18
C THR A 3 18.64 -0.20 -27.38
N VAL A 4 18.34 0.60 -26.36
CA VAL A 4 17.31 1.65 -26.47
C VAL A 4 17.88 2.74 -27.37
N ASP A 5 17.42 2.76 -28.62
CA ASP A 5 17.81 3.72 -29.64
C ASP A 5 16.72 4.79 -29.81
N ALA A 6 16.94 5.75 -30.72
CA ALA A 6 16.02 6.87 -30.94
C ALA A 6 14.58 6.42 -31.27
N ASN A 7 14.40 5.28 -31.95
CA ASN A 7 13.08 4.76 -32.29
C ASN A 7 12.34 4.26 -31.04
N TRP A 8 13.05 3.63 -30.11
CA TRP A 8 12.48 3.21 -28.83
C TRP A 8 12.23 4.39 -27.90
N GLU A 9 13.07 5.41 -27.91
CA GLU A 9 12.83 6.65 -27.15
C GLU A 9 11.57 7.37 -27.64
N GLU A 10 11.37 7.48 -28.95
CA GLU A 10 10.16 8.06 -29.55
C GLU A 10 8.91 7.20 -29.28
N TRP A 11 9.05 5.88 -29.36
CA TRP A 11 7.97 4.95 -29.03
C TRP A 11 7.55 5.08 -27.55
N LEU A 12 8.52 5.16 -26.63
CA LEU A 12 8.26 5.34 -25.20
C LEU A 12 7.55 6.68 -24.94
N ALA A 13 8.06 7.80 -25.48
CA ALA A 13 7.45 9.11 -25.32
C ALA A 13 5.99 9.14 -25.86
N THR A 14 5.76 8.51 -27.01
CA THR A 14 4.42 8.41 -27.61
C THR A 14 3.46 7.61 -26.74
N ASN A 15 3.89 6.48 -26.18
CA ASN A 15 3.02 5.63 -25.36
C ASN A 15 2.77 6.23 -23.96
N VAL A 16 3.73 6.94 -23.39
CA VAL A 16 3.52 7.77 -22.20
C VAL A 16 2.44 8.83 -22.46
N THR A 17 2.53 9.53 -23.59
CA THR A 17 1.53 10.55 -23.99
C THR A 17 0.14 9.95 -24.21
N ARG A 18 0.06 8.70 -24.69
CA ARG A 18 -1.20 7.96 -24.87
C ARG A 18 -1.78 7.39 -23.57
N GLY A 19 -1.10 7.59 -22.43
CA GLY A 19 -1.55 7.07 -21.14
C GLY A 19 -1.36 5.56 -20.98
N CYS A 20 -0.48 4.94 -21.77
CA CYS A 20 -0.16 3.53 -21.61
C CYS A 20 0.53 3.30 -20.25
N SER A 21 0.14 2.23 -19.54
CA SER A 21 0.74 1.91 -18.26
C SER A 21 2.22 1.55 -18.40
N ALA A 22 3.01 1.86 -17.38
CA ALA A 22 4.42 1.46 -17.30
C ALA A 22 4.59 -0.06 -17.50
N ASP A 23 3.66 -0.86 -16.98
CA ASP A 23 3.66 -2.32 -17.15
C ASP A 23 3.46 -2.74 -18.61
N SER A 24 2.48 -2.14 -19.31
CA SER A 24 2.23 -2.44 -20.73
C SER A 24 3.44 -2.09 -21.60
N MET A 25 4.10 -0.96 -21.29
CA MET A 25 5.29 -0.52 -22.00
C MET A 25 6.51 -1.40 -21.72
N THR A 26 6.70 -1.78 -20.46
CA THR A 26 7.79 -2.67 -20.04
C THR A 26 7.63 -4.05 -20.67
N ASP A 27 6.43 -4.61 -20.66
CA ASP A 27 6.13 -5.90 -21.27
C ASP A 27 6.33 -5.89 -22.79
N ALA A 28 6.01 -4.78 -23.46
CA ALA A 28 6.26 -4.63 -24.89
C ALA A 28 7.77 -4.61 -25.21
N MET A 29 8.59 -3.94 -24.39
CA MET A 29 10.05 -3.96 -24.53
C MET A 29 10.64 -5.35 -24.23
N VAL A 30 10.17 -6.04 -23.20
CA VAL A 30 10.62 -7.41 -22.90
C VAL A 30 10.26 -8.37 -24.04
N ARG A 31 9.05 -8.26 -24.61
CA ARG A 31 8.66 -9.02 -25.81
C ARG A 31 9.52 -8.69 -27.04
N ALA A 32 10.06 -7.48 -27.12
CA ALA A 32 11.01 -7.08 -28.15
C ALA A 32 12.45 -7.53 -27.88
N GLY A 33 12.70 -8.29 -26.81
CA GLY A 33 13.97 -8.93 -26.50
C GLY A 33 14.89 -8.11 -25.60
N PHE A 34 14.39 -7.06 -24.96
CA PHE A 34 15.13 -6.33 -23.93
C PHE A 34 15.18 -7.11 -22.62
N GLU A 35 16.32 -7.05 -21.93
CA GLU A 35 16.42 -7.53 -20.56
C GLU A 35 15.43 -6.78 -19.66
N PRO A 36 14.70 -7.45 -18.75
CA PRO A 36 13.65 -6.83 -17.94
C PRO A 36 14.09 -5.59 -17.16
N ALA A 37 15.31 -5.58 -16.64
CA ALA A 37 15.87 -4.44 -15.92
C ALA A 37 16.16 -3.23 -16.84
N VAL A 38 16.52 -3.48 -18.10
CA VAL A 38 16.77 -2.43 -19.09
C VAL A 38 15.45 -1.82 -19.56
N ALA A 39 14.44 -2.66 -19.81
CA ALA A 39 13.09 -2.23 -20.15
C ALA A 39 12.46 -1.36 -19.05
N ASP A 40 12.48 -1.84 -17.80
CA ASP A 40 11.93 -1.12 -16.65
C ASP A 40 12.65 0.23 -16.42
N SER A 41 13.99 0.26 -16.52
CA SER A 41 14.77 1.49 -16.40
C SER A 41 14.45 2.52 -17.50
N ALA A 42 14.29 2.07 -18.75
CA ALA A 42 13.96 2.93 -19.88
C ALA A 42 12.54 3.50 -19.77
N VAL A 43 11.57 2.67 -19.39
CA VAL A 43 10.18 3.07 -19.17
C VAL A 43 10.07 4.07 -18.02
N ARG A 44 10.73 3.83 -16.89
CA ARG A 44 10.74 4.79 -15.76
C ARG A 44 11.34 6.13 -16.15
N ARG A 45 12.39 6.15 -16.97
CA ARG A 45 12.99 7.39 -17.47
C ARG A 45 12.04 8.14 -18.40
N ALA A 46 11.34 7.45 -19.30
CA ALA A 46 10.37 8.07 -20.20
C ALA A 46 9.14 8.61 -19.46
N VAL A 47 8.60 7.84 -18.50
CA VAL A 47 7.48 8.27 -17.64
C VAL A 47 7.90 9.45 -16.76
N GLY A 48 9.10 9.42 -16.18
CA GLY A 48 9.63 10.51 -15.35
C GLY A 48 10.07 11.74 -16.14
N GLY A 49 10.53 11.58 -17.39
CA GLY A 49 10.97 12.66 -18.28
C GLY A 49 9.80 13.46 -18.87
N ALA A 50 8.66 12.82 -19.13
CA ALA A 50 7.43 13.50 -19.56
C ALA A 50 6.85 14.46 -18.50
N VAL A 51 7.28 14.34 -17.24
CA VAL A 51 6.94 15.27 -16.15
C VAL A 51 7.84 16.51 -16.14
N ALA A 52 9.02 16.45 -16.78
CA ALA A 52 10.03 17.51 -16.72
C ALA A 52 9.99 18.50 -17.90
N ASP A 53 9.51 18.10 -19.09
CA ASP A 53 9.46 18.96 -20.27
C ASP A 53 8.03 19.07 -20.85
N GLY A 54 7.31 20.14 -20.46
CA GLY A 54 6.37 20.81 -21.37
C GLY A 54 4.90 20.37 -21.44
N GLY A 55 4.36 19.57 -20.52
CA GLY A 55 2.91 19.42 -20.38
C GLY A 55 2.33 20.55 -19.54
N ALA A 56 1.71 21.56 -20.16
CA ALA A 56 0.77 22.42 -19.44
C ALA A 56 -0.16 21.51 -18.64
N ALA A 57 -0.18 21.68 -17.31
CA ALA A 57 -0.95 20.86 -16.41
C ALA A 57 -2.37 20.68 -16.99
N PRO A 58 -2.93 19.45 -17.03
CA PRO A 58 -4.31 19.28 -17.42
C PRO A 58 -5.12 20.20 -16.51
N THR A 59 -5.67 21.26 -17.10
CA THR A 59 -6.58 22.20 -16.47
C THR A 59 -7.86 21.43 -16.19
N GLY A 60 -7.87 20.66 -15.09
CA GLY A 60 -9.00 19.78 -14.80
C GLY A 60 -8.90 18.81 -13.61
N SER A 61 -7.75 18.52 -13.00
CA SER A 61 -7.74 17.81 -11.71
C SER A 61 -7.53 18.80 -10.58
N ALA A 62 -8.56 19.00 -9.75
CA ALA A 62 -8.42 19.82 -8.56
C ALA A 62 -7.33 19.20 -7.66
N GLN A 63 -6.31 19.99 -7.31
CA GLN A 63 -5.28 19.59 -6.34
C GLN A 63 -5.94 18.97 -5.10
N TYR A 64 -5.42 17.83 -4.63
CA TYR A 64 -5.94 17.16 -3.44
C TYR A 64 -5.95 18.11 -2.25
N ARG A 65 -7.11 18.21 -1.58
CA ARG A 65 -7.26 19.04 -0.37
C ARG A 65 -7.19 18.18 0.88
N TYR A 66 -6.31 18.56 1.79
CA TYR A 66 -6.14 17.87 3.07
C TYR A 66 -7.17 18.37 4.09
N ASP A 67 -8.01 17.47 4.59
CA ASP A 67 -8.85 17.72 5.78
C ASP A 67 -7.99 17.57 7.05
N PRO A 68 -8.49 17.94 8.25
CA PRO A 68 -7.85 17.52 9.50
C PRO A 68 -7.67 16.00 9.57
N ALA A 69 -6.54 15.54 10.12
CA ALA A 69 -6.31 14.12 10.33
C ALA A 69 -7.36 13.54 11.31
N PRO A 70 -7.89 12.32 11.08
CA PRO A 70 -8.93 11.76 11.93
C PRO A 70 -8.40 11.26 13.28
N VAL A 71 -7.07 11.23 13.46
CA VAL A 71 -6.39 10.83 14.69
C VAL A 71 -6.27 12.04 15.63
N SER A 72 -6.55 11.84 16.93
CA SER A 72 -6.40 12.87 17.98
C SER A 72 -5.03 13.59 17.90
N ALA A 73 -4.99 14.89 18.22
CA ALA A 73 -3.77 15.70 18.17
C ALA A 73 -2.74 15.38 19.28
N GLY A 74 -3.16 14.69 20.35
CA GLY A 74 -2.29 14.33 21.47
C GLY A 74 -1.18 13.34 21.10
N ASN A 75 -0.18 13.18 21.95
CA ASN A 75 0.87 12.17 21.79
C ASN A 75 0.48 10.78 22.32
N LEU A 76 -0.74 10.62 22.85
CA LEU A 76 -1.29 9.39 23.38
C LEU A 76 -2.74 9.24 22.90
N VAL A 77 -3.09 8.04 22.42
CA VAL A 77 -4.45 7.67 22.01
C VAL A 77 -4.89 6.48 22.84
N HIS A 78 -6.00 6.62 23.59
CA HIS A 78 -6.62 5.49 24.27
C HIS A 78 -7.43 4.67 23.27
N ALA A 79 -6.85 3.58 22.78
CA ALA A 79 -7.40 2.71 21.74
C ALA A 79 -8.10 1.49 22.35
N PHE A 80 -9.33 1.67 22.83
CA PHE A 80 -10.20 0.63 23.42
C PHE A 80 -9.66 -0.05 24.69
N ASP A 81 -8.60 -0.84 24.58
CA ASP A 81 -8.00 -1.63 25.66
C ASP A 81 -6.54 -1.26 25.95
N ARG A 82 -5.99 -0.27 25.22
CA ARG A 82 -4.57 0.09 25.30
C ARG A 82 -4.31 1.56 24.99
N ASP A 83 -3.35 2.15 25.70
CA ASP A 83 -2.78 3.45 25.33
C ASP A 83 -1.69 3.27 24.27
N VAL A 84 -1.84 3.99 23.16
CA VAL A 84 -0.96 3.94 21.97
C VAL A 84 -0.28 5.28 21.82
N SER A 85 1.04 5.28 21.71
CA SER A 85 1.82 6.51 21.57
C SER A 85 1.83 6.99 20.11
N VAL A 86 1.80 8.31 19.91
CA VAL A 86 2.00 8.91 18.57
C VAL A 86 3.42 9.42 18.47
N LEU A 87 4.21 8.79 17.60
CA LEU A 87 5.65 9.01 17.48
C LEU A 87 5.98 10.11 16.44
N MET A 88 5.18 10.20 15.38
CA MET A 88 5.39 11.17 14.30
C MET A 88 4.10 11.41 13.53
N ARG A 89 3.95 12.63 13.00
CA ARG A 89 2.90 13.01 12.06
C ARG A 89 3.52 13.69 10.84
N CYS A 90 3.11 13.25 9.66
CA CYS A 90 3.24 14.00 8.42
C CYS A 90 1.86 14.54 8.06
N GLU A 91 1.77 15.84 7.79
CA GLU A 91 0.51 16.45 7.40
C GLU A 91 0.18 16.20 5.92
N ARG A 92 1.21 16.07 5.07
CA ARG A 92 1.09 15.97 3.60
C ARG A 92 2.20 15.07 3.02
N PRO A 93 1.90 13.82 2.63
CA PRO A 93 0.62 13.12 2.82
C PRO A 93 0.30 12.90 4.29
N GLN A 94 -0.97 12.58 4.61
CA GLN A 94 -1.37 12.29 5.99
C GLN A 94 -0.84 10.92 6.43
N ILE A 95 0.27 10.94 7.18
CA ILE A 95 0.92 9.75 7.73
C ILE A 95 1.08 9.92 9.24
N VAL A 96 0.79 8.88 10.00
CA VAL A 96 1.03 8.85 11.46
C VAL A 96 1.78 7.58 11.81
N ILE A 97 2.86 7.71 12.59
CA ILE A 97 3.59 6.57 13.14
C ILE A 97 3.13 6.38 14.58
N PHE A 98 2.62 5.19 14.88
CA PHE A 98 2.17 4.80 16.20
C PHE A 98 3.17 3.84 16.86
N GLY A 99 3.42 4.04 18.14
CA GLY A 99 4.15 3.13 19.00
C GLY A 99 3.20 2.30 19.87
N ASP A 100 3.62 1.09 20.21
CA ASP A 100 2.89 0.22 21.15
C ASP A 100 1.44 -0.11 20.72
N VAL A 101 1.19 -0.26 19.43
CA VAL A 101 -0.12 -0.69 18.90
C VAL A 101 -0.42 -2.13 19.32
N LEU A 102 0.58 -3.01 19.20
CA LEU A 102 0.53 -4.39 19.66
C LEU A 102 1.64 -4.64 20.68
N SER A 103 1.37 -5.50 21.66
CA SER A 103 2.43 -6.07 22.50
C SER A 103 3.29 -7.04 21.69
N ALA A 104 4.51 -7.29 22.17
CA ALA A 104 5.37 -8.30 21.57
C ALA A 104 4.69 -9.68 21.50
N ALA A 105 3.93 -10.06 22.53
CA ALA A 105 3.19 -11.32 22.59
C ALA A 105 2.03 -11.37 21.59
N GLU A 106 1.29 -10.27 21.38
CA GLU A 106 0.24 -10.20 20.36
C GLU A 106 0.81 -10.30 18.95
N CYS A 107 1.99 -9.71 18.71
CA CYS A 107 2.70 -9.88 17.45
C CYS A 107 3.11 -11.34 17.21
N ASP A 108 3.70 -12.00 18.22
CA ASP A 108 4.13 -13.40 18.10
C ASP A 108 2.94 -14.34 17.89
N GLU A 109 1.82 -14.10 18.59
CA GLU A 109 0.58 -14.86 18.43
C GLU A 109 0.01 -14.73 17.00
N LEU A 110 -0.01 -13.53 16.42
CA LEU A 110 -0.44 -13.33 15.04
C LEU A 110 0.45 -14.07 14.04
N ILE A 111 1.77 -14.03 14.25
CA ILE A 111 2.73 -14.75 13.40
C ILE A 111 2.46 -16.26 13.50
N GLU A 112 2.36 -16.80 14.72
CA GLU A 112 2.21 -18.24 14.93
C GLU A 112 0.90 -18.79 14.35
N ARG A 113 -0.22 -18.07 14.56
CA ARG A 113 -1.51 -18.41 13.96
C ARG A 113 -1.49 -18.37 12.43
N SER A 114 -0.56 -17.60 11.84
CA SER A 114 -0.47 -17.43 10.39
C SER A 114 0.39 -18.49 9.71
N ARG A 115 1.39 -19.07 10.39
CA ARG A 115 2.41 -19.95 9.77
C ARG A 115 1.83 -21.09 8.94
N HIS A 116 0.75 -21.71 9.41
CA HIS A 116 0.11 -22.85 8.74
C HIS A 116 -0.97 -22.44 7.73
N ARG A 117 -1.30 -21.14 7.64
CA ARG A 117 -2.34 -20.58 6.75
C ARG A 117 -1.77 -19.78 5.58
N LEU A 118 -0.46 -19.55 5.56
CA LEU A 118 0.22 -18.78 4.52
C LEU A 118 0.03 -19.43 3.15
N LYS A 119 -0.38 -18.61 2.19
CA LYS A 119 -0.43 -18.95 0.77
C LYS A 119 0.22 -17.82 -0.01
N ARG A 120 0.63 -18.10 -1.25
CA ARG A 120 1.11 -17.05 -2.14
C ARG A 120 0.05 -15.96 -2.29
N ASN A 121 0.42 -14.69 -2.07
CA ASN A 121 -0.59 -13.64 -2.00
C ASN A 121 -1.10 -13.21 -3.39
N THR A 122 -2.38 -12.86 -3.48
CA THR A 122 -3.08 -12.37 -4.66
C THR A 122 -3.08 -10.84 -4.71
N THR A 123 -3.43 -10.28 -5.87
CA THR A 123 -3.68 -8.85 -6.08
C THR A 123 -4.95 -8.67 -6.90
N ILE A 124 -5.56 -7.49 -6.88
CA ILE A 124 -6.72 -7.22 -7.72
C ILE A 124 -6.26 -6.95 -9.16
N ASN A 125 -6.83 -7.70 -10.11
CA ASN A 125 -6.61 -7.47 -11.52
C ASN A 125 -7.31 -6.15 -11.93
N PRO A 126 -6.59 -5.21 -12.56
CA PRO A 126 -7.11 -3.88 -12.87
C PRO A 126 -8.22 -3.89 -13.94
N GLU A 127 -8.26 -4.91 -14.79
CA GLU A 127 -9.26 -5.02 -15.86
C GLU A 127 -10.52 -5.72 -15.37
N THR A 128 -10.36 -6.84 -14.67
CA THR A 128 -11.47 -7.73 -14.30
C THR A 128 -12.00 -7.50 -12.88
N GLY A 129 -11.20 -6.91 -11.99
CA GLY A 129 -11.51 -6.77 -10.57
C GLY A 129 -11.40 -8.08 -9.78
N ALA A 130 -11.00 -9.18 -10.42
CA ALA A 130 -10.80 -10.48 -9.78
C ALA A 130 -9.46 -10.54 -9.05
N GLU A 131 -9.35 -11.43 -8.06
CA GLU A 131 -8.07 -11.75 -7.44
C GLU A 131 -7.21 -12.57 -8.40
N ASP A 132 -5.97 -12.11 -8.62
CA ASP A 132 -5.00 -12.74 -9.49
C ASP A 132 -3.69 -13.03 -8.73
N VAL A 133 -3.10 -14.20 -8.98
CA VAL A 133 -1.82 -14.58 -8.40
C VAL A 133 -0.72 -14.02 -9.30
N ILE A 134 -0.25 -12.80 -9.02
CA ILE A 134 0.86 -12.22 -9.78
C ILE A 134 2.15 -13.00 -9.51
N ARG A 135 2.74 -13.58 -10.57
CA ARG A 135 4.00 -14.34 -10.53
C ARG A 135 5.19 -13.54 -9.97
N ASN A 136 5.11 -12.22 -9.97
CA ASN A 136 6.14 -11.31 -9.48
C ASN A 136 5.95 -10.90 -8.00
N ARG A 137 4.88 -11.33 -7.33
CA ARG A 137 4.74 -11.19 -5.88
C ARG A 137 5.34 -12.44 -5.22
N THR A 138 6.42 -12.23 -4.46
CA THR A 138 7.15 -13.28 -3.73
C THR A 138 6.74 -13.37 -2.26
N SER A 139 5.85 -12.49 -1.79
CA SER A 139 5.30 -12.53 -0.42
C SER A 139 4.21 -13.58 -0.28
N GLU A 140 4.17 -14.19 0.90
CA GLU A 140 3.08 -15.06 1.33
C GLU A 140 2.13 -14.27 2.24
N GLY A 141 0.87 -14.67 2.29
CA GLY A 141 -0.10 -14.02 3.15
C GLY A 141 -1.27 -14.91 3.53
N THR A 142 -2.01 -14.46 4.51
CA THR A 142 -3.27 -15.06 4.96
C THR A 142 -4.19 -13.97 5.50
N TRP A 143 -5.43 -14.35 5.81
CA TRP A 143 -6.44 -13.43 6.30
C TRP A 143 -7.12 -14.01 7.53
N PHE A 144 -7.36 -13.15 8.52
CA PHE A 144 -8.31 -13.40 9.59
C PHE A 144 -9.57 -12.58 9.30
N PRO A 145 -10.75 -13.20 9.14
CA PRO A 145 -12.00 -12.47 9.09
C PRO A 145 -12.17 -11.60 10.33
N ARG A 146 -12.85 -10.46 10.15
CA ARG A 146 -13.20 -9.58 11.27
C ARG A 146 -14.01 -10.38 12.31
N GLY A 147 -13.58 -10.32 13.57
CA GLY A 147 -14.19 -11.07 14.66
C GLY A 147 -14.07 -12.58 14.54
N GLU A 148 -13.03 -13.13 13.87
CA GLU A 148 -12.81 -14.59 13.77
C GLU A 148 -12.88 -15.27 15.15
N ASP A 149 -12.26 -14.65 16.16
CA ASP A 149 -12.35 -15.05 17.55
C ASP A 149 -12.15 -13.84 18.49
N ALA A 150 -12.19 -14.08 19.80
CA ALA A 150 -12.04 -13.02 20.81
C ALA A 150 -10.67 -12.31 20.76
N PHE A 151 -9.62 -12.95 20.24
CA PHE A 151 -8.32 -12.32 20.07
C PHE A 151 -8.37 -11.34 18.89
N ILE A 152 -8.85 -11.78 17.72
CA ILE A 152 -8.97 -10.93 16.54
C ILE A 152 -9.99 -9.80 16.76
N GLU A 153 -11.13 -10.07 17.40
CA GLU A 153 -12.14 -9.05 17.70
C GLU A 153 -11.60 -7.92 18.59
N ARG A 154 -10.77 -8.26 19.58
CA ARG A 154 -10.12 -7.26 20.44
C ARG A 154 -9.19 -6.37 19.62
N LEU A 155 -8.39 -6.95 18.71
CA LEU A 155 -7.53 -6.18 17.81
C LEU A 155 -8.34 -5.34 16.83
N ASP A 156 -9.45 -5.86 16.29
CA ASP A 156 -10.36 -5.11 15.41
C ASP A 156 -10.87 -3.84 16.10
N ARG A 157 -11.34 -3.95 17.35
CA ARG A 157 -11.84 -2.81 18.14
C ARG A 157 -10.74 -1.80 18.44
N ARG A 158 -9.53 -2.25 18.82
CA ARG A 158 -8.36 -1.39 19.04
C ARG A 158 -8.00 -0.62 17.78
N ILE A 159 -7.88 -1.31 16.64
CA ILE A 159 -7.52 -0.71 15.34
C ILE A 159 -8.58 0.28 14.88
N ALA A 160 -9.86 -0.06 14.98
CA ALA A 160 -10.98 0.82 14.65
C ALA A 160 -10.96 2.12 15.47
N CYS A 161 -10.73 2.00 16.79
CA CYS A 161 -10.58 3.16 17.67
C CYS A 161 -9.37 4.03 17.30
N LEU A 162 -8.22 3.40 17.02
CA LEU A 162 -6.99 4.10 16.65
C LEU A 162 -7.11 4.87 15.32
N MET A 163 -7.76 4.26 14.32
CA MET A 163 -8.00 4.87 13.02
C MET A 163 -9.20 5.84 13.02
N ASN A 164 -9.92 5.94 14.15
CA ASN A 164 -11.15 6.70 14.31
C ASN A 164 -12.19 6.39 13.21
N TRP A 165 -12.46 5.11 13.03
CA TRP A 165 -13.36 4.60 11.98
C TRP A 165 -14.21 3.44 12.53
N PRO A 166 -15.47 3.25 12.07
CA PRO A 166 -16.30 2.15 12.56
C PRO A 166 -15.67 0.78 12.27
N VAL A 167 -15.81 -0.16 13.19
CA VAL A 167 -15.19 -1.49 13.07
C VAL A 167 -15.75 -2.28 11.88
N GLU A 168 -17.03 -2.04 11.55
CA GLU A 168 -17.74 -2.67 10.43
C GLU A 168 -17.19 -2.26 9.07
N ASN A 169 -16.46 -1.14 9.00
CA ASN A 169 -15.83 -0.65 7.78
C ASN A 169 -14.45 -1.29 7.56
N GLY A 170 -13.89 -1.99 8.55
CA GLY A 170 -12.62 -2.69 8.40
C GLY A 170 -12.77 -3.96 7.57
N GLU A 171 -11.91 -4.15 6.57
CA GLU A 171 -11.71 -5.46 5.93
C GLU A 171 -11.13 -6.48 6.93
N GLY A 172 -11.00 -7.75 6.55
CA GLY A 172 -10.28 -8.73 7.37
C GLY A 172 -8.83 -8.31 7.66
N LEU A 173 -8.23 -8.83 8.73
CA LEU A 173 -6.82 -8.58 9.03
C LEU A 173 -5.95 -9.40 8.09
N GLN A 174 -5.23 -8.74 7.19
CA GLN A 174 -4.29 -9.44 6.32
C GLN A 174 -2.95 -9.59 7.04
N ILE A 175 -2.42 -10.81 7.11
CA ILE A 175 -1.03 -11.04 7.53
C ILE A 175 -0.20 -11.34 6.30
N LEU A 176 1.00 -10.75 6.28
CA LEU A 176 1.94 -10.83 5.18
C LEU A 176 3.33 -11.20 5.69
N HIS A 177 4.00 -12.10 4.98
CA HIS A 177 5.38 -12.52 5.21
C HIS A 177 6.25 -12.26 3.99
N TYR A 178 7.40 -11.64 4.24
CA TYR A 178 8.42 -11.35 3.23
C TYR A 178 9.76 -11.97 3.69
N GLY A 179 10.27 -12.92 2.91
CA GLY A 179 11.63 -13.43 3.05
C GLY A 179 12.67 -12.51 2.41
N PRO A 180 13.97 -12.86 2.49
CA PRO A 180 15.04 -12.11 1.83
C PRO A 180 14.78 -11.89 0.33
N GLY A 181 14.98 -10.65 -0.13
CA GLY A 181 14.74 -10.21 -1.51
C GLY A 181 13.27 -9.96 -1.86
N ALA A 182 12.31 -10.38 -1.02
CA ALA A 182 10.90 -10.09 -1.26
C ALA A 182 10.60 -8.61 -1.02
N GLU A 183 9.78 -8.04 -1.90
CA GLU A 183 9.37 -6.65 -1.89
C GLU A 183 7.87 -6.54 -2.23
N TYR A 184 7.33 -5.34 -2.11
CA TYR A 184 6.06 -4.99 -2.74
C TYR A 184 6.23 -3.71 -3.54
N ARG A 185 6.01 -3.77 -4.85
CA ARG A 185 6.20 -2.64 -5.76
C ARG A 185 5.27 -1.46 -5.41
N PRO A 186 5.61 -0.24 -5.85
CA PRO A 186 4.77 0.94 -5.65
C PRO A 186 3.33 0.71 -6.13
N HIS A 187 2.37 1.01 -5.27
CA HIS A 187 0.95 0.86 -5.54
C HIS A 187 0.13 1.82 -4.66
N PHE A 188 -1.14 1.95 -5.02
CA PHE A 188 -2.16 2.57 -4.17
C PHE A 188 -2.99 1.49 -3.49
N ASP A 189 -3.41 1.77 -2.26
CA ASP A 189 -4.35 0.91 -1.57
C ASP A 189 -5.80 1.17 -1.99
N TYR A 190 -6.12 2.40 -2.40
CA TYR A 190 -7.41 2.72 -3.01
C TYR A 190 -7.54 2.06 -4.38
N PHE A 191 -8.78 1.91 -4.86
CA PHE A 191 -9.05 1.45 -6.21
C PHE A 191 -9.09 2.63 -7.18
N PRO A 192 -8.20 2.72 -8.17
CA PRO A 192 -8.17 3.85 -9.09
C PRO A 192 -9.46 3.91 -9.93
N PRO A 193 -10.19 5.04 -9.97
CA PRO A 193 -11.45 5.17 -10.70
C PRO A 193 -11.35 4.86 -12.20
N GLU A 194 -10.17 4.99 -12.78
CA GLU A 194 -9.89 4.80 -14.20
C GLU A 194 -9.77 3.32 -14.57
N GLN A 195 -9.62 2.42 -13.59
CA GLN A 195 -9.53 0.98 -13.81
C GLN A 195 -10.92 0.35 -13.82
N SER A 196 -11.26 -0.40 -14.87
CA SER A 196 -12.57 -1.06 -15.01
C SER A 196 -12.87 -2.05 -13.88
N GLY A 197 -11.84 -2.72 -13.36
CA GLY A 197 -11.96 -3.65 -12.24
C GLY A 197 -12.33 -2.99 -10.91
N SER A 198 -12.11 -1.68 -10.77
CA SER A 198 -12.40 -0.95 -9.53
C SER A 198 -13.89 -0.98 -9.18
N ALA A 199 -14.77 -0.95 -10.17
CA ALA A 199 -16.21 -0.96 -9.94
C ALA A 199 -16.69 -2.20 -9.16
N VAL A 200 -16.07 -3.37 -9.40
CA VAL A 200 -16.37 -4.61 -8.68
C VAL A 200 -16.04 -4.45 -7.21
N GLN A 201 -14.85 -3.95 -6.90
CA GLN A 201 -14.41 -3.80 -5.52
C GLN A 201 -15.15 -2.70 -4.77
N LEU A 202 -15.48 -1.59 -5.45
CA LEU A 202 -16.24 -0.47 -4.89
C LEU A 202 -17.67 -0.86 -4.50
N ALA A 203 -18.24 -1.91 -5.11
CA ALA A 203 -19.55 -2.43 -4.70
C ALA A 203 -19.55 -3.01 -3.28
N HIS A 204 -18.37 -3.36 -2.74
CA HIS A 204 -18.20 -3.95 -1.42
C HIS A 204 -17.60 -2.94 -0.43
N GLY A 205 -18.47 -2.14 0.19
CA GLY A 205 -18.07 -1.15 1.19
C GLY A 205 -17.53 0.17 0.62
N GLY A 206 -17.58 0.38 -0.70
CA GLY A 206 -17.08 1.60 -1.32
C GLY A 206 -15.56 1.63 -1.40
N GLN A 207 -15.02 2.85 -1.44
CA GLN A 207 -13.59 3.08 -1.59
C GLN A 207 -12.84 2.75 -0.30
N ARG A 208 -11.58 2.30 -0.39
CA ARG A 208 -10.69 2.29 0.77
C ARG A 208 -10.28 3.73 1.09
N VAL A 209 -10.27 4.11 2.37
CA VAL A 209 -10.05 5.50 2.78
C VAL A 209 -8.72 5.70 3.51
N ALA A 210 -8.24 4.66 4.19
CA ALA A 210 -7.02 4.67 4.97
C ALA A 210 -6.52 3.24 5.23
N THR A 211 -5.24 3.14 5.54
CA THR A 211 -4.55 1.89 5.86
C THR A 211 -3.78 2.03 7.16
N LEU A 212 -3.75 0.94 7.93
CA LEU A 212 -2.82 0.74 9.04
C LEU A 212 -1.97 -0.51 8.77
N VAL A 213 -0.66 -0.32 8.65
CA VAL A 213 0.32 -1.41 8.54
C VAL A 213 1.04 -1.54 9.88
N ILE A 214 0.87 -2.68 10.56
CA ILE A 214 1.45 -2.98 11.86
C ILE A 214 2.64 -3.93 11.65
N TYR A 215 3.79 -3.61 12.24
CA TYR A 215 5.00 -4.42 12.13
C TYR A 215 5.02 -5.48 13.24
N LEU A 216 5.09 -6.76 12.87
CA LEU A 216 4.99 -7.88 13.80
C LEU A 216 6.36 -8.40 14.28
N ASN A 217 7.44 -7.99 13.62
CA ASN A 217 8.80 -8.31 14.03
C ASN A 217 9.76 -7.17 13.67
N ASP A 218 10.96 -7.20 14.26
CA ASP A 218 12.06 -6.32 13.86
C ASP A 218 12.76 -6.91 12.62
N VAL A 219 12.92 -6.10 11.57
CA VAL A 219 13.65 -6.48 10.36
C VAL A 219 15.11 -6.05 10.51
N ALA A 220 16.05 -6.96 10.21
CA ALA A 220 17.46 -6.69 10.45
C ALA A 220 18.08 -5.70 9.43
N GLU A 221 17.61 -5.70 8.18
CA GLU A 221 17.97 -4.69 7.16
C GLU A 221 16.94 -4.67 6.01
N GLY A 222 16.57 -3.47 5.54
CA GLY A 222 15.58 -3.25 4.49
C GLY A 222 14.15 -3.42 5.00
N GLY A 223 13.21 -3.67 4.09
CA GLY A 223 11.81 -3.91 4.47
C GLY A 223 11.03 -2.66 4.89
N GLU A 224 11.52 -1.46 4.62
CA GLU A 224 10.83 -0.20 4.91
C GLU A 224 9.48 -0.13 4.19
N THR A 225 8.52 0.60 4.76
CA THR A 225 7.35 1.09 4.01
C THR A 225 7.72 2.44 3.44
N VAL A 226 7.82 2.55 2.12
CA VAL A 226 8.33 3.74 1.43
C VAL A 226 7.21 4.46 0.71
N PHE A 227 7.20 5.79 0.79
CA PHE A 227 6.31 6.68 0.05
C PHE A 227 7.19 7.50 -0.91
N PRO A 228 7.49 6.98 -2.12
CA PRO A 228 8.53 7.52 -2.99
C PRO A 228 8.27 8.99 -3.37
N ASP A 229 7.03 9.32 -3.74
CA ASP A 229 6.67 10.66 -4.21
C ASP A 229 6.69 11.70 -3.07
N ALA A 230 6.55 11.24 -1.82
CA ALA A 230 6.67 12.06 -0.62
C ALA A 230 8.10 12.11 -0.07
N GLY A 231 9.02 11.27 -0.58
CA GLY A 231 10.38 11.14 -0.04
C GLY A 231 10.43 10.60 1.39
N ILE A 232 9.43 9.80 1.81
CA ILE A 232 9.32 9.27 3.17
C ILE A 232 9.62 7.76 3.18
N SER A 233 10.32 7.30 4.20
CA SER A 233 10.54 5.87 4.47
C SER A 233 10.31 5.59 5.94
N VAL A 234 9.50 4.58 6.23
CA VAL A 234 9.20 4.15 7.59
C VAL A 234 9.85 2.79 7.86
N THR A 235 10.82 2.81 8.77
CA THR A 235 11.43 1.58 9.30
C THR A 235 10.65 1.15 10.54
N GLY A 236 9.83 0.12 10.37
CA GLY A 236 9.01 -0.41 11.45
C GLY A 236 9.80 -1.15 12.52
N ARG A 237 9.39 -0.96 13.78
CA ARG A 237 9.79 -1.79 14.91
C ARG A 237 8.63 -2.69 15.34
N LYS A 238 8.91 -3.86 15.89
CA LYS A 238 7.88 -4.78 16.40
C LYS A 238 6.87 -4.04 17.31
N GLY A 239 5.59 -4.18 17.01
CA GLY A 239 4.48 -3.55 17.73
C GLY A 239 4.15 -2.11 17.32
N THR A 240 4.99 -1.47 16.49
CA THR A 240 4.68 -0.16 15.89
C THR A 240 3.80 -0.30 14.66
N ALA A 241 3.19 0.80 14.23
CA ALA A 241 2.42 0.83 13.00
C ALA A 241 2.59 2.14 12.24
N VAL A 242 2.41 2.08 10.93
CA VAL A 242 2.23 3.25 10.07
C VAL A 242 0.78 3.32 9.61
N TYR A 243 0.14 4.43 9.91
CA TYR A 243 -1.17 4.81 9.41
C TYR A 243 -1.00 5.81 8.28
N PHE A 244 -1.79 5.68 7.22
CA PHE A 244 -1.88 6.70 6.19
C PHE A 244 -3.29 6.79 5.61
N ARG A 245 -3.73 8.02 5.33
CA ARG A 245 -5.06 8.33 4.79
C ARG A 245 -4.92 8.89 3.38
N TYR A 246 -5.81 8.46 2.50
CA TYR A 246 -5.73 8.80 1.08
C TYR A 246 -7.07 9.13 0.44
N MET A 247 -8.18 9.17 1.20
CA MET A 247 -9.43 9.74 0.72
C MET A 247 -9.91 10.86 1.64
N ASN A 248 -10.15 12.05 1.09
CA ASN A 248 -10.69 13.18 1.83
C ASN A 248 -12.23 13.17 1.91
N GLY A 249 -12.83 14.11 2.65
CA GLY A 249 -14.27 14.25 2.81
C GLY A 249 -15.01 14.67 1.54
N MET A 250 -14.28 15.14 0.52
CA MET A 250 -14.81 15.39 -0.83
C MET A 250 -14.58 14.21 -1.79
N ARG A 251 -14.14 13.05 -1.27
CA ARG A 251 -13.83 11.84 -2.04
C ARG A 251 -12.71 12.02 -3.08
N GLN A 252 -11.84 13.01 -2.92
CA GLN A 252 -10.59 13.08 -3.68
C GLN A 252 -9.63 12.01 -3.16
N LEU A 253 -8.74 11.53 -4.03
CA LEU A 253 -7.71 10.54 -3.70
C LEU A 253 -6.33 11.21 -3.66
N ASP A 254 -5.52 10.91 -2.65
CA ASP A 254 -4.20 11.53 -2.48
C ASP A 254 -3.13 10.79 -3.31
N PRO A 255 -2.57 11.38 -4.38
CA PRO A 255 -1.51 10.75 -5.16
C PRO A 255 -0.20 10.58 -4.36
N LEU A 256 0.04 11.36 -3.31
CA LEU A 256 1.23 11.23 -2.46
C LEU A 256 1.16 10.01 -1.52
N SER A 257 0.04 9.28 -1.52
CA SER A 257 -0.11 8.01 -0.80
C SER A 257 0.45 6.79 -1.55
N LEU A 258 1.02 6.99 -2.75
CA LEU A 258 1.76 5.95 -3.46
C LEU A 258 2.81 5.39 -2.51
N HIS A 259 2.79 4.08 -2.31
CA HIS A 259 3.69 3.44 -1.35
C HIS A 259 4.11 2.05 -1.79
N ALA A 260 5.21 1.58 -1.21
CA ALA A 260 5.82 0.31 -1.53
C ALA A 260 6.42 -0.34 -0.27
N GLY A 261 6.65 -1.66 -0.33
CA GLY A 261 7.49 -2.36 0.64
C GLY A 261 8.87 -2.56 0.05
N ALA A 262 9.89 -1.88 0.59
CA ALA A 262 11.27 -2.05 0.12
C ALA A 262 11.75 -3.51 0.31
N PRO A 263 12.70 -3.99 -0.51
CA PRO A 263 13.24 -5.33 -0.38
C PRO A 263 13.78 -5.62 1.02
N VAL A 264 13.43 -6.78 1.57
CA VAL A 264 14.10 -7.29 2.79
C VAL A 264 15.51 -7.73 2.42
N ARG A 265 16.53 -7.05 2.94
CA ARG A 265 17.93 -7.39 2.64
C ARG A 265 18.49 -8.43 3.60
N ARG A 266 18.09 -8.37 4.89
CA ARG A 266 18.50 -9.33 5.91
C ARG A 266 17.37 -9.60 6.90
N GLY A 267 17.16 -10.88 7.22
CA GLY A 267 16.10 -11.35 8.10
C GLY A 267 14.80 -11.63 7.34
N GLU A 268 13.68 -11.38 7.98
CA GLU A 268 12.33 -11.53 7.44
C GLU A 268 11.44 -10.40 7.93
N LYS A 269 10.36 -10.10 7.21
CA LYS A 269 9.38 -9.09 7.60
C LYS A 269 7.99 -9.72 7.70
N TRP A 270 7.35 -9.52 8.84
CA TRP A 270 5.96 -9.86 9.11
C TRP A 270 5.17 -8.59 9.37
N ILE A 271 4.06 -8.41 8.67
CA ILE A 271 3.15 -7.28 8.90
C ILE A 271 1.71 -7.75 8.99
N ALA A 272 0.91 -7.01 9.75
CA ALA A 272 -0.54 -7.08 9.72
C ALA A 272 -1.09 -5.80 9.09
N THR A 273 -1.96 -5.91 8.10
CA THR A 273 -2.54 -4.77 7.39
C THR A 273 -4.05 -4.72 7.63
N ARG A 274 -4.54 -3.54 7.99
CA ARG A 274 -5.97 -3.23 7.99
C ARG A 274 -6.27 -2.13 6.99
N TRP A 275 -7.20 -2.41 6.09
CA TRP A 275 -7.83 -1.41 5.24
C TRP A 275 -9.19 -1.01 5.81
N MET A 276 -9.48 0.28 5.77
CA MET A 276 -10.78 0.84 6.14
C MET A 276 -11.54 1.26 4.88
N ARG A 277 -12.81 0.88 4.81
CA ARG A 277 -13.74 1.20 3.74
C ARG A 277 -14.56 2.44 4.04
N GLU A 278 -15.06 3.11 3.01
CA GLU A 278 -15.98 4.25 3.14
C GLU A 278 -17.29 3.86 3.86
N HIS A 279 -17.79 2.65 3.58
CA HIS A 279 -19.02 2.10 4.15
C HIS A 279 -18.75 0.74 4.80
N ALA A 280 -19.75 0.20 5.51
CA ALA A 280 -19.65 -1.11 6.13
C ALA A 280 -19.24 -2.18 5.10
N TYR A 281 -18.17 -2.91 5.42
CA TYR A 281 -17.65 -4.02 4.64
C TYR A 281 -18.30 -5.33 5.10
N ARG A 282 -18.99 -5.99 4.18
CA ARG A 282 -19.75 -7.23 4.41
C ARG A 282 -19.29 -8.31 3.48
#